data_AF-L7LXQ4-F1
#
_entry.id   AF-L7LXQ4-F1
#
_cell.length_a   1.000
_cell.length_b   1.000
_cell.length_c   1.000
_cell.angle_alpha   90.00
_cell.angle_beta   90.00
_cell.angle_gamma   90.00
#
_symmetry.space_group_name_H-M   'P 1'
#
loop_
_entity.id
_entity.type
_entity.pdbx_description
1 polymer ?
#
loop_
_entity_poly.entity_id
_entity_poly.type
_entity_poly.pdbx_seq_one_letter_code
_entity_poly.pdbx_strand_id
1 'polypeptide(L)'
;MATASASLRSETATVAPENVEGIPQNAWMVRPCEWYSEELSDCRSIRGRFHQYFIDGTTLDCSQWRKDFDNCLLWRKNKDLDALNAVVKSEEKRKHDRLKASRDNDVWQLRSEPPKDWNAPVPEWMAKKFEQSYLAAAAKKEQEGKSSCCIS
;
A
#
# COMPACT_ATOMS: atom_id res chain seq x y z
N MET A 1 -26.71 13.40 -6.74
CA MET A 1 -25.81 12.40 -7.38
C MET A 1 -24.41 12.67 -6.87
N ALA A 2 -23.88 11.79 -6.02
CA ALA A 2 -22.53 11.93 -5.48
C ALA A 2 -21.53 11.59 -6.59
N THR A 3 -20.81 12.59 -7.09
CA THR A 3 -19.68 12.37 -8.00
C THR A 3 -18.63 11.56 -7.26
N ALA A 4 -18.30 10.38 -7.81
CA ALA A 4 -17.28 9.49 -7.28
C ALA A 4 -15.97 10.25 -7.06
N SER A 5 -15.44 10.18 -5.85
CA SER A 5 -14.14 10.75 -5.49
C SER A 5 -13.06 10.06 -6.33
N ALA A 6 -12.57 10.75 -7.36
CA ALA A 6 -11.41 10.29 -8.11
C ALA A 6 -10.19 10.34 -7.19
N SER A 7 -9.70 9.16 -6.82
CA SER A 7 -8.40 8.98 -6.17
C SER A 7 -7.32 9.77 -6.92
N LEU A 8 -6.39 10.46 -6.24
CA LEU A 8 -5.25 11.12 -6.93
C LEU A 8 -4.42 10.15 -7.76
N ARG A 9 -4.48 8.86 -7.46
CA ARG A 9 -3.90 7.82 -8.31
C ARG A 9 -4.58 7.75 -9.68
N SER A 10 -5.88 8.03 -9.77
CA SER A 10 -6.61 8.20 -11.03
C SER A 10 -6.25 9.52 -11.72
N GLU A 11 -6.14 10.62 -10.97
CA GLU A 11 -5.74 11.93 -11.53
C GLU A 11 -4.29 11.95 -12.02
N THR A 12 -3.40 11.14 -11.44
CA THR A 12 -1.99 11.02 -11.86
C THR A 12 -1.74 9.84 -12.80
N ALA A 13 -2.55 8.77 -12.77
CA ALA A 13 -2.44 7.65 -13.72
C ALA A 13 -3.14 7.90 -15.06
N THR A 14 -4.10 8.84 -15.14
CA THR A 14 -4.65 9.30 -16.42
C THR A 14 -3.74 10.30 -17.12
N VAL A 15 -2.76 10.85 -16.41
CA VAL A 15 -1.65 11.61 -16.99
C VAL A 15 -0.54 10.62 -17.31
N ALA A 16 -0.65 9.96 -18.47
CA ALA A 16 0.53 9.42 -19.13
C ALA A 16 1.57 10.56 -19.25
N PRO A 17 2.88 10.27 -19.12
CA PRO A 17 3.92 11.29 -19.01
C PRO A 17 4.16 11.95 -20.38
N GLU A 18 3.21 12.77 -20.81
CA GLU A 18 3.33 13.62 -21.98
C GLU A 18 3.56 15.05 -21.46
N ASN A 19 4.82 15.31 -21.10
CA ASN A 19 5.43 16.62 -20.87
C ASN A 19 4.57 17.68 -20.15
N VAL A 20 4.43 17.53 -18.83
CA VAL A 20 4.20 18.71 -17.97
C VAL A 20 5.53 19.03 -17.31
N GLU A 21 6.21 20.06 -17.81
CA GLU A 21 7.47 20.53 -17.24
C GLU A 21 7.27 20.89 -15.76
N GLY A 22 8.01 20.22 -14.86
CA GLY A 22 8.03 20.54 -13.43
C GLY A 22 7.36 19.53 -12.48
N ILE A 23 6.71 18.46 -12.97
CA ILE A 23 6.19 17.40 -12.09
C ILE A 23 7.35 16.55 -11.54
N PRO A 24 7.44 16.31 -10.22
CA PRO A 24 8.47 15.44 -9.65
C PRO A 24 8.33 13.99 -10.12
N GLN A 25 9.46 13.33 -10.38
CA GLN A 25 9.53 11.95 -10.86
C GLN A 25 8.76 10.94 -9.99
N ASN A 26 8.74 11.18 -8.67
CA ASN A 26 8.07 10.32 -7.69
C ASN A 26 6.64 10.77 -7.35
N ALA A 27 6.02 11.64 -8.16
CA ALA A 27 4.63 12.09 -7.98
C ALA A 27 3.61 10.93 -7.90
N TRP A 28 3.89 9.82 -8.58
CA TRP A 28 3.04 8.62 -8.55
C TRP A 28 2.91 7.98 -7.14
N MET A 29 3.83 8.31 -6.21
CA MET A 29 3.78 7.82 -4.84
C MET A 29 2.73 8.55 -3.98
N VAL A 30 2.25 9.71 -4.43
CA VAL A 30 1.28 10.52 -3.68
C VAL A 30 -0.06 9.79 -3.61
N ARG A 31 -0.58 9.67 -2.38
CA ARG A 31 -1.84 8.99 -2.08
C ARG A 31 -3.02 9.95 -2.28
N PRO A 32 -4.26 9.45 -2.40
CA PRO A 32 -5.45 10.30 -2.38
C PRO A 32 -5.45 11.20 -1.16
N CYS A 33 -5.88 12.46 -1.32
CA CYS A 33 -5.82 13.40 -0.21
C CYS A 33 -6.69 12.93 0.99
N GLU A 34 -7.77 12.20 0.71
CA GLU A 34 -8.67 11.64 1.71
C GLU A 34 -7.92 10.74 2.69
N TRP A 35 -6.93 9.98 2.22
CA TRP A 35 -6.11 9.12 3.08
C TRP A 35 -5.27 9.93 4.06
N TYR A 36 -4.74 11.10 3.68
CA TYR A 36 -4.03 11.97 4.64
C TYR A 36 -4.97 12.48 5.75
N SER A 37 -6.24 12.71 5.44
CA SER A 37 -7.23 13.12 6.43
C SER A 37 -7.61 11.98 7.38
N GLU A 38 -7.74 10.76 6.87
CA GLU A 38 -7.99 9.55 7.66
C GLU A 38 -6.82 9.28 8.60
N GLU A 39 -5.58 9.32 8.09
CA GLU A 39 -4.35 9.14 8.89
C GLU A 39 -4.22 10.20 9.98
N LEU A 40 -4.58 11.45 9.69
CA LEU A 40 -4.60 12.53 10.68
C LEU A 40 -5.65 12.26 11.78
N SER A 41 -6.84 11.80 11.39
CA SER A 41 -7.91 11.43 12.31
C SER A 41 -7.48 10.28 13.22
N ASP A 42 -6.91 9.22 12.64
CA ASP A 42 -6.43 8.06 13.37
C ASP A 42 -5.29 8.43 14.32
N CYS A 43 -4.33 9.24 13.86
CA CYS A 43 -3.21 9.71 14.68
C CYS A 43 -3.69 10.50 15.92
N ARG A 44 -4.79 11.24 15.81
CA ARG A 44 -5.38 12.04 16.90
C ARG A 44 -6.41 11.28 17.73
N SER A 45 -6.95 10.18 17.22
CA SER A 45 -7.96 9.38 17.90
C SER A 45 -7.43 8.82 19.23
N ILE A 46 -8.31 8.65 20.22
CA ILE A 46 -7.94 8.09 21.53
C ILE A 46 -7.30 6.70 21.37
N ARG A 47 -7.87 5.87 20.48
CA ARG A 47 -7.36 4.54 20.18
C ARG A 47 -5.97 4.61 19.52
N GLY A 48 -5.78 5.52 18.58
CA GLY A 48 -4.48 5.73 17.93
C GLY A 48 -3.41 6.22 18.91
N ARG A 49 -3.77 7.15 19.80
CA ARG A 49 -2.87 7.62 20.87
C ARG A 49 -2.49 6.51 21.85
N PHE A 50 -3.44 5.65 22.21
CA PHE A 50 -3.16 4.49 23.04
C PHE A 50 -2.17 3.53 22.36
N HIS A 51 -2.36 3.24 21.07
CA HIS A 51 -1.44 2.39 20.31
C HIS A 51 -0.04 3.00 20.15
N GLN A 52 0.04 4.29 19.86
CA GLN A 52 1.33 5.01 19.80
C GLN A 52 2.07 4.92 21.13
N TYR A 53 1.37 5.16 22.25
CA TYR A 53 1.97 5.05 23.58
C TYR A 53 2.44 3.61 23.88
N PHE A 54 1.69 2.59 23.44
CA PHE A 54 2.07 1.20 23.64
C PHE A 54 3.33 0.80 22.85
N ILE A 55 3.51 1.35 21.64
CA ILE A 55 4.63 1.01 20.75
C ILE A 55 5.87 1.86 21.07
N ASP A 56 5.69 3.18 21.14
CA ASP A 56 6.79 4.15 21.20
C ASP A 56 6.98 4.76 22.61
N GLY A 57 6.10 4.44 23.57
CA GLY A 57 6.12 5.02 24.93
C GLY A 57 5.73 6.50 24.99
N THR A 58 5.46 7.14 23.85
CA THR A 58 5.15 8.57 23.72
C THR A 58 4.08 8.80 22.67
N THR A 59 3.47 9.99 22.67
CA THR A 59 2.53 10.39 21.61
C THR A 59 3.28 11.07 20.48
N LEU A 60 3.02 10.64 19.23
CA LEU A 60 3.72 11.16 18.06
C LEU A 60 3.18 12.54 17.62
N ASP A 61 3.99 13.31 16.92
CA ASP A 61 3.51 14.57 16.32
C ASP A 61 2.69 14.29 15.04
N CYS A 62 1.38 14.53 15.11
CA CYS A 62 0.47 14.39 13.97
C CYS A 62 0.48 15.61 13.03
N SER A 63 1.28 16.65 13.30
CA SER A 63 1.30 17.87 12.49
C SER A 63 1.70 17.62 11.05
N GLN A 64 2.57 16.63 10.81
CA GLN A 64 3.03 16.27 9.47
C GLN A 64 1.88 15.79 8.57
N TRP A 65 0.97 14.96 9.10
CA TRP A 65 -0.21 14.48 8.36
C TRP A 65 -1.13 15.62 7.94
N ARG A 66 -1.29 16.63 8.80
CA ARG A 66 -2.06 17.83 8.48
C ARG A 66 -1.41 18.64 7.36
N LYS A 67 -0.10 18.86 7.43
CA LYS A 67 0.64 19.58 6.38
C LYS A 67 0.53 18.87 5.03
N ASP A 68 0.67 17.53 5.02
CA ASP A 68 0.57 16.75 3.79
C ASP A 68 -0.85 16.79 3.21
N PHE A 69 -1.89 16.76 4.05
CA PHE A 69 -3.27 16.95 3.62
C PHE A 69 -3.51 18.32 2.99
N ASP A 70 -3.06 19.38 3.65
CA ASP A 70 -3.22 20.77 3.19
C ASP A 70 -2.46 20.98 1.85
N ASN A 71 -1.23 20.47 1.74
CA ASN A 71 -0.43 20.54 0.51
C ASN A 71 -1.06 19.71 -0.63
N CYS A 72 -1.59 18.53 -0.32
CA CYS A 72 -2.30 17.71 -1.31
C CYS A 72 -3.54 18.43 -1.85
N LEU A 73 -4.30 19.11 -0.97
CA LEU A 73 -5.44 19.93 -1.37
C LEU A 73 -5.04 21.15 -2.22
N LEU A 74 -3.93 21.80 -1.88
CA LEU A 74 -3.38 22.92 -2.65
C LEU A 74 -2.99 22.50 -4.06
N TRP A 75 -2.29 21.37 -4.20
CA TRP A 75 -2.01 20.78 -5.51
C TRP A 75 -3.29 20.46 -6.28
N ARG A 76 -4.28 19.84 -5.63
CA ARG A 76 -5.54 19.46 -6.28
C ARG A 76 -6.31 20.68 -6.82
N LYS A 77 -6.33 21.80 -6.08
CA LYS A 77 -7.06 23.02 -6.46
C LYS A 77 -6.28 23.90 -7.44
N ASN A 78 -5.01 24.16 -7.16
CA ASN A 78 -4.23 25.20 -7.81
C ASN A 78 -3.14 24.65 -8.72
N LYS A 79 -2.92 23.33 -8.73
CA LYS A 79 -1.80 22.67 -9.42
C LYS A 79 -0.44 23.28 -9.03
N ASP A 80 -0.30 23.58 -7.73
CA ASP A 80 0.93 24.11 -7.12
C ASP A 80 2.03 23.03 -7.02
N LEU A 81 3.09 23.19 -7.81
CA LEU A 81 4.21 22.25 -7.90
C LEU A 81 5.03 22.18 -6.59
N ASP A 82 5.12 23.26 -5.82
CA ASP A 82 5.87 23.27 -4.56
C ASP A 82 5.14 22.45 -3.50
N ALA A 83 3.80 22.58 -3.46
CA ALA A 83 2.96 21.76 -2.61
C ALA A 83 3.07 20.27 -2.96
N LEU A 84 3.06 19.93 -4.25
CA LEU A 84 3.27 18.56 -4.71
C LEU A 84 4.65 18.02 -4.33
N ASN A 85 5.71 18.81 -4.53
CA ASN A 85 7.07 18.44 -4.15
C ASN A 85 7.20 18.19 -2.65
N ALA A 86 6.53 18.97 -1.81
CA ALA A 86 6.53 18.76 -0.36
C ALA A 86 5.89 17.42 0.04
N VAL A 87 4.76 17.04 -0.57
CA VAL A 87 4.10 15.75 -0.31
C VAL A 87 4.93 14.59 -0.83
N VAL A 88 5.56 14.72 -2.01
CA VAL A 88 6.45 13.67 -2.54
C VAL A 88 7.62 13.43 -1.60
N LYS A 89 8.28 14.48 -1.12
CA LYS A 89 9.37 14.36 -0.14
C LYS A 89 8.92 13.68 1.16
N SER A 90 7.71 13.97 1.63
CA SER A 90 7.19 13.34 2.85
C SER A 90 6.86 11.85 2.64
N GLU A 91 6.34 11.46 1.47
CA GLU A 91 6.14 10.04 1.10
C GLU A 91 7.46 9.28 0.92
N GLU A 92 8.45 9.90 0.29
CA GLU A 92 9.80 9.33 0.18
C GLU A 92 10.41 9.06 1.55
N LYS A 93 10.27 10.02 2.47
CA LYS A 93 10.72 9.86 3.85
C LYS A 93 10.00 8.69 4.54
N ARG A 94 8.66 8.59 4.43
CA ARG A 94 7.90 7.46 4.99
C ARG A 94 8.35 6.11 4.43
N LYS A 95 8.56 6.04 3.12
CA LYS A 95 9.07 4.83 2.46
C LYS A 95 10.47 4.48 2.97
N HIS A 96 11.33 5.47 3.12
CA HIS A 96 12.67 5.29 3.67
C HIS A 96 12.60 4.74 5.09
N ASP A 97 11.86 5.40 5.99
CA ASP A 97 11.73 5.00 7.40
C ASP A 97 11.15 3.58 7.54
N ARG A 98 10.16 3.21 6.72
CA ARG A 98 9.60 1.84 6.69
C ARG A 98 10.63 0.79 6.26
N LEU A 99 11.50 1.14 5.30
CA LEU A 99 12.52 0.21 4.78
C LEU A 99 13.80 0.23 5.62
N LYS A 100 14.01 1.27 6.43
CA LYS A 100 15.22 1.50 7.22
C LYS A 100 15.56 0.30 8.09
N ALA A 101 14.60 -0.19 8.89
CA ALA A 101 14.83 -1.33 9.78
C ALA A 101 15.28 -2.62 9.04
N SER A 102 14.80 -2.83 7.81
CA SER A 102 15.23 -3.96 6.99
C SER A 102 16.57 -3.74 6.31
N ARG A 103 16.93 -2.50 5.98
CA ARG A 103 18.18 -2.15 5.30
C ARG A 103 19.36 -2.04 6.25
N ASP A 104 19.09 -1.56 7.46
CA ASP A 104 20.07 -1.41 8.54
C ASP A 104 20.33 -2.74 9.27
N ASN A 105 19.68 -3.83 8.83
CA ASN A 105 19.86 -5.16 9.41
C ASN A 105 21.16 -5.81 8.92
N ASP A 106 22.04 -6.16 9.86
CA ASP A 106 23.34 -6.83 9.58
C ASP A 106 23.27 -8.37 9.66
N VAL A 107 22.18 -8.91 10.20
CA VAL A 107 22.00 -10.36 10.39
C VAL A 107 21.50 -11.04 9.12
N TRP A 108 20.59 -10.39 8.39
CA TRP A 108 19.90 -10.98 7.24
C TRP A 108 20.15 -10.19 5.97
N GLN A 109 20.68 -10.85 4.93
CA GLN A 109 20.87 -10.24 3.62
C GLN A 109 19.56 -10.26 2.81
N LEU A 110 19.27 -9.15 2.13
CA LEU A 110 18.14 -9.09 1.19
C LEU A 110 18.40 -10.00 -0.01
N ARG A 111 17.43 -10.85 -0.34
CA ARG A 111 17.50 -11.73 -1.52
C ARG A 111 17.41 -10.91 -2.80
N SER A 112 18.34 -11.15 -3.74
CA SER A 112 18.31 -10.56 -5.08
C SER A 112 17.36 -11.30 -6.02
N GLU A 113 17.30 -12.63 -5.90
CA GLU A 113 16.52 -13.51 -6.76
C GLU A 113 15.79 -14.57 -5.91
N PRO A 114 14.65 -15.09 -6.38
CA PRO A 114 14.02 -16.24 -5.75
C PRO A 114 14.96 -17.45 -5.82
N PRO A 115 14.85 -18.40 -4.87
CA PRO A 115 15.54 -19.68 -4.96
C PRO A 115 15.23 -20.39 -6.29
N LYS A 116 16.20 -21.12 -6.85
CA LYS A 116 16.03 -21.84 -8.13
C LYS A 116 14.83 -22.79 -8.13
N ASP A 117 14.57 -23.42 -6.99
CA ASP A 117 13.49 -24.39 -6.80
C ASP A 117 12.21 -23.75 -6.23
N TRP A 118 12.05 -22.43 -6.34
CA TRP A 118 10.86 -21.73 -5.83
C TRP A 118 9.54 -22.28 -6.40
N ASN A 119 9.56 -22.69 -7.66
CA ASN A 119 8.42 -23.29 -8.36
C ASN A 119 8.47 -24.83 -8.38
N ALA A 120 9.31 -25.46 -7.56
CA ALA A 120 9.33 -26.91 -7.45
C ALA A 120 7.97 -27.42 -6.91
N PRO A 121 7.53 -28.62 -7.32
CA PRO A 121 6.32 -29.22 -6.78
C PRO A 121 6.44 -29.36 -5.26
N VAL A 122 5.32 -29.16 -4.56
CA VAL A 122 5.27 -29.35 -3.11
C VAL A 122 5.74 -30.75 -2.74
N PRO A 123 6.51 -30.91 -1.64
CA PRO A 123 6.97 -32.21 -1.18
C PRO A 123 5.82 -33.20 -0.99
N GLU A 124 6.06 -34.48 -1.26
CA GLU A 124 5.04 -35.53 -1.27
C GLU A 124 4.23 -35.62 0.05
N TRP A 125 4.90 -35.47 1.19
CA TRP A 125 4.23 -35.50 2.50
C TRP A 125 3.23 -34.35 2.67
N MET A 126 3.51 -33.18 2.08
CA MET A 126 2.65 -32.00 2.14
C MET A 126 1.48 -32.15 1.17
N ALA A 127 1.73 -32.70 -0.02
CA ALA A 127 0.69 -33.03 -0.98
C ALA A 127 -0.34 -34.02 -0.38
N LYS A 128 0.12 -35.10 0.28
CA LYS A 128 -0.74 -36.07 0.96
C LYS A 128 -1.59 -35.45 2.08
N LYS A 129 -1.01 -34.54 2.87
CA LYS A 129 -1.76 -33.79 3.89
C LYS A 129 -2.81 -32.88 3.25
N PHE A 130 -2.48 -32.25 2.13
CA PHE A 130 -3.42 -31.40 1.40
C PHE A 130 -4.61 -32.21 0.89
N GLU A 131 -4.41 -33.40 0.33
CA GLU A 131 -5.49 -34.27 -0.17
C GLU A 131 -6.56 -34.60 0.89
N GLN A 132 -6.16 -34.71 2.15
CA GLN A 132 -7.05 -34.98 3.28
C GLN A 132 -7.62 -33.70 3.93
N SER A 133 -7.18 -32.52 3.47
CA SER A 133 -7.62 -31.25 4.03
C SER A 133 -9.01 -30.85 3.54
N TYR A 134 -9.68 -30.02 4.34
CA TYR A 134 -10.95 -29.39 3.97
C TYR A 134 -10.84 -28.63 2.63
N LEU A 135 -9.71 -27.97 2.37
CA LEU A 135 -9.50 -27.19 1.16
C LEU A 135 -9.49 -28.07 -0.10
N ALA A 136 -8.88 -29.26 -0.05
CA ALA A 136 -8.92 -30.19 -1.16
C ALA A 136 -10.33 -30.74 -1.39
N ALA A 137 -11.08 -31.02 -0.33
CA ALA A 137 -12.48 -31.43 -0.45
C ALA A 137 -13.37 -30.33 -1.04
N ALA A 138 -13.17 -29.08 -0.62
CA ALA A 138 -13.90 -27.92 -1.16
C ALA A 138 -13.55 -27.66 -2.64
N ALA A 139 -12.26 -27.72 -3.01
CA ALA A 139 -11.81 -27.55 -4.38
C ALA A 139 -12.38 -28.62 -5.32
N LYS A 140 -12.43 -29.89 -4.88
CA LYS A 140 -13.07 -30.98 -5.64
C LYS A 140 -14.55 -30.71 -5.88
N LYS A 141 -15.29 -30.32 -4.84
CA LYS A 141 -16.72 -29.96 -4.95
C LYS A 141 -16.96 -28.79 -5.92
N GLU A 142 -16.09 -27.80 -5.91
CA GLU A 142 -16.19 -26.65 -6.81
C GLU A 142 -15.89 -27.03 -8.28
N GLN A 143 -14.92 -27.91 -8.51
CA GLN A 143 -14.62 -28.44 -9.85
C GLN A 143 -15.77 -29.33 -10.37
N GLU A 144 -16.36 -30.16 -9.52
CA GLU A 144 -17.54 -30.98 -9.86
C GLU A 144 -18.75 -30.09 -10.20
N GLY A 145 -19.01 -29.05 -9.40
CA GLY A 145 -20.08 -28.07 -9.67
C GLY A 145 -19.88 -27.27 -10.97
N LYS A 146 -18.62 -26.94 -11.32
CA LYS A 146 -18.28 -26.30 -12.60
C LYS A 146 -18.45 -27.26 -13.79
N SER A 147 -18.06 -28.52 -13.64
CA SER A 147 -18.22 -29.55 -14.68
C SER A 147 -19.69 -29.87 -14.98
N SER A 148 -20.58 -29.72 -13.99
CA SER A 148 -22.03 -29.86 -14.15
C SER A 148 -22.69 -28.72 -14.94
N CYS A 149 -22.04 -27.55 -15.06
CA CYS A 149 -22.64 -26.37 -15.69
C CYS A 149 -22.26 -26.20 -17.18
N CYS A 150 -21.24 -26.93 -17.66
CA CYS A 150 -20.77 -26.88 -19.05
C CYS A 150 -21.17 -28.10 -19.90
N ILE A 151 -22.13 -28.92 -19.43
CA ILE A 151 -22.79 -29.94 -20.24
C ILE A 151 -24.17 -29.41 -20.64
N SER A 152 -24.20 -28.52 -21.65
CA SER A 152 -25.35 -28.18 -22.51
C SER A 152 -24.87 -27.31 -23.66
#